data_AF-A0A535QCA7-F1
#
_entry.id   AF-A0A535QCA7-F1
#
_cell.length_a   1.000
_cell.length_b   1.000
_cell.length_c   1.000
_cell.angle_alpha   90.00
_cell.angle_beta   90.00
_cell.angle_gamma   90.00
#
_symmetry.space_group_name_H-M   'P 1'
#
loop_
_entity.id
_entity.type
_entity.pdbx_description
1 polymer ?
#
loop_
_entity_poly.entity_id
_entity_poly.type
_entity_poly.pdbx_seq_one_letter_code
_entity_poly.pdbx_strand_id
1 'polypeptide(L)'
;MNRVLTIARLTVLEASRRKLLLALALLTLAVIVLTSWGFSRLPTMKDVTPAQVRLAASQLTILVAFMFSGVLALGSTLVAAPAIASDIESGIALAILPRPIRRSQVLMGKWLGLAVLVVLSPMTGGVIALVLFFVAWIGGIALAIGQVFGNDTIINIGVGSRLLIPTDGLWHGAIFYLEPSDILAAARVAGRARAGNPFFADQPLAFKYILWVIAWLVAVLGLANWSFARRDL
;
A
#
# COMPACT_ATOMS: atom_id res chain seq x y z
N MET A 1 16.46 34.91 -5.24
CA MET A 1 15.78 33.62 -4.96
C MET A 1 16.48 32.53 -5.78
N ASN A 2 17.02 31.48 -5.14
CA ASN A 2 17.78 30.44 -5.85
C ASN A 2 16.89 29.75 -6.89
N ARG A 3 17.32 29.72 -8.17
CA ARG A 3 16.56 29.13 -9.29
C ARG A 3 16.08 27.70 -9.00
N VAL A 4 16.86 26.94 -8.24
CA VAL A 4 16.53 25.59 -7.75
C VAL A 4 15.26 25.58 -6.88
N LEU A 5 15.15 26.50 -5.91
CA LEU A 5 13.99 26.59 -5.01
C LEU A 5 12.72 27.02 -5.74
N THR A 6 12.85 27.89 -6.75
CA THR A 6 11.72 28.28 -7.59
C THR A 6 11.18 27.08 -8.37
N ILE A 7 12.06 26.27 -8.96
CA ILE A 7 11.66 25.06 -9.69
C ILE A 7 11.02 24.06 -8.73
N ALA A 8 11.61 23.82 -7.55
CA ALA A 8 11.03 22.94 -6.54
C ALA A 8 9.62 23.37 -6.14
N ARG A 9 9.40 24.65 -5.87
CA ARG A 9 8.08 25.20 -5.53
C ARG A 9 7.07 24.99 -6.65
N LEU A 10 7.47 25.21 -7.91
CA LEU A 10 6.59 25.01 -9.06
C LEU A 10 6.23 23.53 -9.24
N THR A 11 7.18 22.61 -9.08
CA THR A 11 6.92 21.16 -9.10
C THR A 11 5.91 20.76 -8.03
N VAL A 12 6.07 21.27 -6.80
CA VAL A 12 5.11 21.02 -5.72
C VAL A 12 3.73 21.58 -6.07
N LEU A 13 3.64 22.82 -6.59
CA LEU A 13 2.37 23.46 -6.95
C LEU A 13 1.66 22.79 -8.14
N GLU A 14 2.42 22.29 -9.09
CA GLU A 14 1.87 21.57 -10.25
C GLU A 14 1.27 20.24 -9.82
N ALA A 15 1.98 19.50 -8.98
CA ALA A 15 1.42 18.31 -8.33
C ALA A 15 0.20 18.70 -7.49
N SER A 16 0.31 19.78 -6.69
CA SER A 16 -0.68 20.22 -5.66
C SER A 16 -2.10 20.41 -6.20
N ARG A 17 -2.23 20.75 -7.49
CA ARG A 17 -3.51 21.07 -8.14
C ARG A 17 -4.28 19.85 -8.63
N ARG A 18 -3.69 18.64 -8.59
CA ARG A 18 -4.35 17.42 -9.04
C ARG A 18 -5.24 16.87 -7.91
N LYS A 19 -6.50 16.52 -8.21
CA LYS A 19 -7.45 15.89 -7.27
C LYS A 19 -6.90 14.65 -6.56
N LEU A 20 -5.87 14.02 -7.14
CA LEU A 20 -5.10 12.91 -6.55
C LEU A 20 -4.54 13.27 -5.16
N LEU A 21 -3.94 14.47 -4.99
CA LEU A 21 -3.85 15.26 -3.74
C LEU A 21 -4.63 14.70 -2.56
N LEU A 22 -5.89 15.09 -2.60
CA LEU A 22 -6.82 14.95 -1.51
C LEU A 22 -7.14 13.47 -1.26
N ALA A 23 -7.31 12.67 -2.33
CA ALA A 23 -7.60 11.25 -2.19
C ALA A 23 -6.52 10.53 -1.37
N LEU A 24 -5.26 10.90 -1.58
CA LEU A 24 -4.11 10.25 -0.94
C LEU A 24 -3.80 10.81 0.44
N ALA A 25 -4.04 12.10 0.68
CA ALA A 25 -4.03 12.66 2.03
C ALA A 25 -5.10 11.98 2.90
N LEU A 26 -6.33 11.81 2.38
CA LEU A 26 -7.41 11.08 3.05
C LEU A 26 -7.05 9.63 3.30
N LEU A 27 -6.45 8.95 2.32
CA LEU A 27 -6.01 7.56 2.47
C LEU A 27 -4.92 7.42 3.53
N THR A 28 -3.94 8.34 3.56
CA THR A 28 -2.89 8.37 4.59
C THR A 28 -3.49 8.54 5.98
N LEU A 29 -4.41 9.50 6.13
CA LEU A 29 -5.10 9.73 7.39
C LEU A 29 -5.90 8.48 7.81
N ALA A 30 -6.60 7.84 6.87
CA ALA A 30 -7.33 6.61 7.14
C ALA A 30 -6.41 5.50 7.64
N VAL A 31 -5.25 5.29 7.01
CA VAL A 31 -4.27 4.29 7.47
C VAL A 31 -3.76 4.60 8.87
N ILE A 32 -3.42 5.87 9.17
CA ILE A 32 -2.96 6.28 10.51
C ILE A 32 -4.04 6.03 11.55
N VAL A 33 -5.29 6.43 11.27
CA VAL A 33 -6.43 6.25 12.18
C VAL A 33 -6.70 4.76 12.40
N LEU A 34 -6.77 3.96 11.34
CA LEU A 34 -7.03 2.52 11.42
C LEU A 34 -5.93 1.80 12.19
N THR A 35 -4.66 2.13 11.91
CA THR A 35 -3.52 1.56 12.62
C THR A 35 -3.56 1.93 14.09
N SER A 36 -3.69 3.23 14.42
CA SER A 36 -3.74 3.71 15.80
C SER A 36 -4.91 3.09 16.57
N TRP A 37 -6.08 2.96 15.92
CA TRP A 37 -7.24 2.28 16.47
C TRP A 37 -6.96 0.80 16.73
N GLY A 38 -6.33 0.09 15.80
CA GLY A 38 -5.93 -1.31 15.98
C GLY A 38 -5.02 -1.51 17.20
N PHE A 39 -3.99 -0.68 17.36
CA PHE A 39 -3.10 -0.70 18.53
C PHE A 39 -3.84 -0.44 19.84
N SER A 40 -4.82 0.46 19.84
CA SER A 40 -5.61 0.78 21.04
C SER A 40 -6.43 -0.41 21.56
N ARG A 41 -6.72 -1.40 20.71
CA ARG A 41 -7.52 -2.58 21.07
C ARG A 41 -6.71 -3.73 21.65
N LEU A 42 -5.39 -3.79 21.40
CA LEU A 42 -4.54 -4.89 21.88
C LEU A 42 -4.60 -5.11 23.41
N PRO A 43 -4.56 -4.06 24.26
CA PRO A 43 -4.60 -4.26 25.72
C PRO A 43 -6.00 -4.62 26.24
N THR A 44 -7.05 -4.42 25.44
CA THR A 44 -8.44 -4.68 25.82
C THR A 44 -8.90 -6.11 25.51
N MET A 45 -8.02 -6.92 24.92
CA MET A 45 -8.32 -8.31 24.59
C MET A 45 -8.35 -9.18 25.85
N LYS A 46 -9.34 -10.08 25.93
CA LYS A 46 -9.45 -11.05 27.03
C LYS A 46 -8.44 -12.17 26.84
N ASP A 47 -7.97 -12.74 27.95
CA ASP A 47 -7.07 -13.91 27.99
C ASP A 47 -5.70 -13.70 27.34
N VAL A 48 -5.20 -12.45 27.34
CA VAL A 48 -3.88 -12.09 26.80
C VAL A 48 -2.95 -11.59 27.90
N THR A 49 -1.78 -12.22 28.03
CA THR A 49 -0.77 -11.78 29.00
C THR A 49 -0.12 -10.46 28.56
N PRO A 50 0.39 -9.62 29.49
CA PRO A 50 1.10 -8.38 29.14
C PRO A 50 2.30 -8.61 28.22
N ALA A 51 2.98 -9.75 28.35
CA ALA A 51 4.09 -10.15 27.49
C ALA A 51 3.62 -10.41 26.04
N GLN A 52 2.50 -11.10 25.85
CA GLN A 52 1.91 -11.33 24.53
C GLN A 52 1.45 -10.03 23.87
N VAL A 53 0.85 -9.10 24.62
CA VAL A 53 0.47 -7.77 24.11
C VAL A 53 1.70 -7.02 23.63
N ARG A 54 2.79 -7.04 24.40
CA ARG A 54 4.04 -6.36 24.03
C ARG A 54 4.70 -6.96 22.80
N LEU A 55 4.71 -8.30 22.68
CA LEU A 55 5.20 -9.01 21.49
C LEU A 55 4.36 -8.71 20.25
N ALA A 56 3.03 -8.73 20.37
CA ALA A 56 2.13 -8.38 19.28
C ALA A 56 2.31 -6.93 18.85
N ALA A 57 2.40 -5.99 19.80
CA ALA A 57 2.65 -4.58 19.52
C ALA A 57 4.00 -4.34 18.85
N SER A 58 5.08 -5.02 19.28
CA SER A 58 6.38 -4.89 18.63
C SER A 58 6.35 -5.43 17.19
N GLN A 59 5.76 -6.60 16.98
CA GLN A 59 5.65 -7.21 15.65
C GLN A 59 4.82 -6.32 14.72
N LEU A 60 3.68 -5.82 15.20
CA LEU A 60 2.82 -4.88 14.47
C LEU A 60 3.54 -3.58 14.14
N THR A 61 4.32 -3.04 15.07
CA THR A 61 5.03 -1.77 14.85
C THR A 61 6.10 -1.94 13.77
N ILE A 62 6.89 -3.02 13.86
CA ILE A 62 7.90 -3.36 12.86
C ILE A 62 7.24 -3.52 11.49
N LEU A 63 6.12 -4.26 11.44
CA LEU A 63 5.43 -4.56 10.21
C LEU A 63 4.80 -3.32 9.58
N VAL A 64 4.10 -2.49 10.37
CA VAL A 64 3.55 -1.21 9.91
C VAL A 64 4.67 -0.30 9.42
N ALA A 65 5.76 -0.15 10.16
CA ALA A 65 6.90 0.66 9.75
C ALA A 65 7.52 0.16 8.44
N PHE A 66 7.68 -1.16 8.30
CA PHE A 66 8.14 -1.80 7.07
C PHE A 66 7.19 -1.53 5.89
N MET A 67 5.87 -1.60 6.12
CA MET A 67 4.84 -1.32 5.12
C MET A 67 4.87 0.11 4.62
N PHE A 68 4.92 1.08 5.55
CA PHE A 68 5.07 2.49 5.19
C PHE A 68 6.39 2.75 4.45
N SER A 69 7.48 2.09 4.85
CA SER A 69 8.76 2.17 4.13
C SER A 69 8.63 1.64 2.70
N GLY A 70 7.97 0.49 2.50
CA GLY A 70 7.72 -0.07 1.16
C GLY A 70 6.89 0.84 0.27
N VAL A 71 5.81 1.43 0.81
CA VAL A 71 4.98 2.42 0.09
C VAL A 71 5.81 3.64 -0.32
N LEU A 72 6.63 4.19 0.58
CA LEU A 72 7.46 5.35 0.28
C LEU A 72 8.57 5.02 -0.73
N ALA A 73 9.23 3.87 -0.59
CA ALA A 73 10.32 3.45 -1.46
C ALA A 73 9.83 3.16 -2.89
N LEU A 74 8.80 2.33 -3.03
CA LEU A 74 8.24 1.98 -4.34
C LEU A 74 7.46 3.15 -4.93
N GLY A 75 6.68 3.87 -4.11
CA GLY A 75 5.88 5.00 -4.56
C GLY A 75 6.73 6.17 -5.04
N SER A 76 7.83 6.49 -4.34
CA SER A 76 8.76 7.54 -4.79
C SER A 76 9.37 7.22 -6.15
N THR A 77 9.74 5.97 -6.39
CA THR A 77 10.31 5.52 -7.66
C THR A 77 9.28 5.65 -8.79
N LEU A 78 8.05 5.20 -8.57
CA LEU A 78 6.97 5.25 -9.56
C LEU A 78 6.49 6.68 -9.87
N VAL A 79 6.69 7.63 -8.97
CA VAL A 79 6.38 9.07 -9.21
C VAL A 79 7.53 9.76 -9.92
N ALA A 80 8.75 9.57 -9.42
CA ALA A 80 9.88 10.38 -9.83
C ALA A 80 10.31 10.05 -11.26
N ALA A 81 10.26 8.78 -11.65
CA ALA A 81 10.69 8.36 -12.99
C ALA A 81 9.82 8.96 -14.11
N PRO A 82 8.48 8.84 -14.08
CA PRO A 82 7.63 9.45 -15.11
C PRO A 82 7.66 10.97 -15.10
N ALA A 83 7.80 11.63 -13.94
CA ALA A 83 7.81 13.10 -13.84
C ALA A 83 9.01 13.79 -14.52
N ILE A 84 10.08 13.03 -14.78
CA ILE A 84 11.23 13.48 -15.56
C ILE A 84 11.12 12.98 -16.99
N ALA A 85 10.76 11.71 -17.19
CA ALA A 85 10.61 11.12 -18.51
C ALA A 85 9.56 11.84 -19.37
N SER A 86 8.42 12.22 -18.77
CA SER A 86 7.33 12.90 -19.48
C SER A 86 7.75 14.23 -20.08
N ASP A 87 8.64 14.98 -19.43
CA ASP A 87 9.12 16.27 -19.93
C ASP A 87 10.08 16.11 -21.12
N ILE A 88 10.77 14.98 -21.17
CA ILE A 88 11.67 14.62 -22.27
C ILE A 88 10.83 14.17 -23.47
N GLU A 89 9.89 13.26 -23.25
CA GLU A 89 9.00 12.72 -24.29
C GLU A 89 8.10 13.80 -24.91
N SER A 90 7.57 14.72 -24.10
CA SER A 90 6.71 15.83 -24.57
C SER A 90 7.49 17.00 -25.19
N GLY A 91 8.83 16.96 -25.20
CA GLY A 91 9.65 18.04 -25.71
C GLY A 91 9.66 19.31 -24.84
N ILE A 92 8.97 19.34 -23.69
CA ILE A 92 8.97 20.47 -22.75
C ILE A 92 10.39 20.77 -22.26
N ALA A 93 11.20 19.74 -22.04
CA ALA A 93 12.60 19.89 -21.69
C ALA A 93 13.37 20.72 -22.74
N LEU A 94 13.08 20.51 -24.03
CA LEU A 94 13.70 21.24 -25.13
C LEU A 94 13.27 22.71 -25.21
N ALA A 95 12.13 23.08 -24.64
CA ALA A 95 11.67 24.47 -24.55
C ALA A 95 12.27 25.23 -23.34
N ILE A 96 12.67 24.51 -22.29
CA ILE A 96 13.21 25.10 -21.05
C ILE A 96 14.74 25.20 -21.10
N LEU A 97 15.41 24.17 -21.62
CA LEU A 97 16.87 24.05 -21.68
C LEU A 97 17.63 25.09 -22.53
N PRO A 98 17.02 25.78 -23.53
CA PRO A 98 17.70 26.87 -24.25
C PRO A 98 17.86 28.14 -23.41
N ARG A 99 17.11 28.29 -22.33
CA ARG A 99 17.23 29.43 -21.40
C ARG A 99 18.56 29.33 -20.64
N PRO A 100 19.15 30.43 -20.16
CA PRO A 100 20.43 30.42 -19.45
C PRO A 100 20.31 29.83 -18.03
N ILE A 101 19.89 28.57 -17.91
CA ILE A 101 19.65 27.80 -16.69
C ILE A 101 20.47 26.51 -16.79
N ARG A 102 21.24 26.18 -15.75
CA ARG A 102 22.07 24.96 -15.78
C ARG A 102 21.18 23.72 -15.66
N ARG A 103 21.46 22.66 -16.43
CA ARG A 103 20.71 21.38 -16.38
C ARG A 103 20.61 20.81 -14.97
N SER A 104 21.71 20.89 -14.20
CA SER A 104 21.76 20.44 -12.81
C SER A 104 20.82 21.22 -11.88
N GLN A 105 20.56 22.51 -12.14
CA GLN A 105 19.64 23.31 -11.33
C GLN A 105 18.18 22.88 -11.55
N VAL A 106 17.83 22.48 -12.77
CA VAL A 106 16.51 21.93 -13.10
C VAL A 106 16.31 20.57 -12.45
N LEU A 107 17.30 19.68 -12.60
CA LEU A 107 17.25 18.35 -12.01
C LEU A 107 17.18 18.41 -10.48
N MET A 108 18.01 19.25 -9.84
CA MET A 108 18.01 19.43 -8.38
C MET A 108 16.70 20.06 -7.88
N GLY A 109 16.14 21.02 -8.63
CA GLY A 109 14.86 21.64 -8.29
C GLY A 109 13.71 20.65 -8.35
N LYS A 110 13.63 19.86 -9.44
CA LYS A 110 12.64 18.78 -9.57
C LYS A 110 12.84 17.71 -8.51
N TRP A 111 14.07 17.28 -8.26
CA TRP A 111 14.38 16.29 -7.23
C TRP A 111 13.94 16.76 -5.84
N LEU A 112 14.25 18.00 -5.45
CA LEU A 112 13.78 18.57 -4.19
C LEU A 112 12.26 18.68 -4.12
N GLY A 113 11.61 19.14 -5.20
CA GLY A 113 10.15 19.22 -5.27
C GLY A 113 9.49 17.86 -5.13
N LEU A 114 10.02 16.85 -5.82
CA LEU A 114 9.56 15.46 -5.75
C LEU A 114 9.85 14.82 -4.39
N ALA A 115 11.00 15.09 -3.78
CA ALA A 115 11.33 14.61 -2.43
C ALA A 115 10.34 15.17 -1.39
N VAL A 116 10.03 16.46 -1.48
CA VAL A 116 8.98 17.09 -0.65
C VAL A 116 7.63 16.45 -0.92
N LEU A 117 7.27 16.19 -2.18
CA LEU A 117 6.02 15.52 -2.51
C LEU A 117 5.96 14.08 -1.99
N VAL A 118 7.04 13.31 -2.07
CA VAL A 118 7.12 11.93 -1.53
C VAL A 118 6.94 11.91 -0.02
N VAL A 119 7.55 12.87 0.69
CA VAL A 119 7.45 12.97 2.15
C VAL A 119 6.07 13.47 2.57
N LEU A 120 5.51 14.46 1.87
CA LEU A 120 4.23 15.08 2.23
C LEU A 120 3.02 14.36 1.63
N SER A 121 3.22 13.45 0.68
CA SER A 121 2.13 12.81 -0.02
C SER A 121 2.51 11.48 -0.69
N PRO A 122 1.80 10.38 -0.39
CA PRO A 122 1.96 9.17 -1.19
C PRO A 122 1.28 9.37 -2.55
N MET A 123 1.98 9.78 -3.61
CA MET A 123 1.38 10.30 -4.87
C MET A 123 1.47 9.46 -6.14
N THR A 124 0.55 9.69 -7.12
CA THR A 124 0.32 9.09 -8.47
C THR A 124 -0.52 7.80 -8.59
N GLY A 125 -1.14 7.57 -9.75
CA GLY A 125 -2.16 6.53 -9.98
C GLY A 125 -1.68 5.09 -9.78
N GLY A 126 -0.41 4.80 -10.09
CA GLY A 126 0.23 3.53 -9.73
C GLY A 126 0.45 3.36 -8.22
N VAL A 127 0.61 4.48 -7.50
CA VAL A 127 0.71 4.49 -6.03
C VAL A 127 -0.64 4.27 -5.37
N ILE A 128 -1.78 4.63 -5.98
CA ILE A 128 -3.09 4.25 -5.42
C ILE A 128 -3.21 2.72 -5.39
N ALA A 129 -2.91 2.04 -6.49
CA ALA A 129 -2.94 0.58 -6.53
C ALA A 129 -1.95 -0.04 -5.51
N LEU A 130 -0.76 0.55 -5.39
CA LEU A 130 0.22 0.16 -4.39
C LEU A 130 -0.33 0.34 -2.96
N VAL A 131 -0.84 1.52 -2.60
CA VAL A 131 -1.38 1.78 -1.27
C VAL A 131 -2.57 0.88 -0.98
N LEU A 132 -3.47 0.65 -1.95
CA LEU A 132 -4.58 -0.29 -1.80
C LEU A 132 -4.08 -1.73 -1.55
N PHE A 133 -3.01 -2.15 -2.23
CA PHE A 133 -2.35 -3.43 -1.96
C PHE A 133 -1.83 -3.49 -0.52
N PHE A 134 -1.11 -2.47 -0.06
CA PHE A 134 -0.59 -2.40 1.31
C PHE A 134 -1.72 -2.33 2.37
N VAL A 135 -2.81 -1.63 2.08
CA VAL A 135 -4.00 -1.57 2.95
C VAL A 135 -4.70 -2.92 3.04
N ALA A 136 -4.88 -3.62 1.91
CA ALA A 136 -5.44 -4.96 1.90
C ALA A 136 -4.58 -5.94 2.72
N TRP A 137 -3.26 -5.80 2.64
CA TRP A 137 -2.32 -6.61 3.39
C TRP A 137 -2.35 -6.32 4.89
N ILE A 138 -2.54 -5.06 5.31
CA ILE A 138 -2.83 -4.71 6.72
C ILE A 138 -4.10 -5.43 7.21
N GLY A 139 -5.13 -5.55 6.37
CA GLY A 139 -6.32 -6.35 6.67
C GLY A 139 -6.02 -7.84 6.84
N GLY A 140 -5.14 -8.40 6.01
CA GLY A 140 -4.63 -9.77 6.12
C GLY A 140 -3.85 -10.03 7.40
N ILE A 141 -3.01 -9.08 7.81
CA ILE A 141 -2.29 -9.12 9.08
C ILE A 141 -3.28 -9.09 10.26
N ALA A 142 -4.27 -8.20 10.20
CA ALA A 142 -5.31 -8.14 11.22
C ALA A 142 -6.03 -9.50 11.33
N LEU A 143 -6.38 -10.13 10.20
CA LEU A 143 -6.96 -11.48 10.17
C LEU A 143 -6.07 -12.51 10.87
N ALA A 144 -4.78 -12.57 10.51
CA ALA A 144 -3.81 -13.49 11.09
C ALA A 144 -3.70 -13.32 12.62
N ILE A 145 -3.69 -12.08 13.09
CA ILE A 145 -3.70 -11.74 14.52
C ILE A 145 -5.00 -12.20 15.18
N GLY A 146 -6.15 -11.94 14.54
CA GLY A 146 -7.45 -12.43 15.01
C GLY A 146 -7.46 -13.96 15.18
N GLN A 147 -6.81 -14.71 14.29
CA GLN A 147 -6.69 -16.17 14.38
C GLN A 147 -5.78 -16.62 15.53
N VAL A 148 -4.66 -15.93 15.78
CA VAL A 148 -3.78 -16.22 16.91
C VAL A 148 -4.49 -16.02 18.25
N PHE A 149 -5.21 -14.90 18.38
CA PHE A 149 -5.89 -14.51 19.62
C PHE A 149 -7.31 -15.06 19.75
N GLY A 150 -7.82 -15.80 18.75
CA GLY A 150 -9.18 -16.34 18.76
C GLY A 150 -10.27 -15.26 18.79
N ASN A 151 -10.04 -14.12 18.15
CA ASN A 151 -10.96 -12.98 18.15
C ASN A 151 -11.75 -12.89 16.84
N ASP A 152 -12.99 -13.38 16.86
CA ASP A 152 -13.88 -13.42 15.70
C ASP A 152 -14.18 -12.04 15.11
N THR A 153 -14.20 -10.99 15.93
CA THR A 153 -14.45 -9.62 15.42
C THR A 153 -13.31 -9.17 14.51
N ILE A 154 -12.07 -9.39 14.94
CA ILE A 154 -10.88 -9.04 14.16
C ILE A 154 -10.76 -9.92 12.92
N ILE A 155 -11.07 -11.22 13.07
CA ILE A 155 -11.14 -12.15 11.94
C ILE A 155 -12.14 -11.63 10.90
N ASN A 156 -13.36 -11.27 11.30
CA ASN A 156 -14.39 -10.80 10.38
C ASN A 156 -14.01 -9.48 9.68
N ILE A 157 -13.34 -8.55 10.38
CA ILE A 157 -12.81 -7.32 9.77
C ILE A 157 -11.77 -7.67 8.69
N GLY A 158 -10.84 -8.58 9.01
CA GLY A 158 -9.81 -9.02 8.06
C GLY A 158 -10.39 -9.77 6.85
N VAL A 159 -11.40 -10.62 7.06
CA VAL A 159 -12.16 -11.27 5.98
C VAL A 159 -12.87 -10.23 5.12
N GLY A 160 -13.52 -9.23 5.73
CA GLY A 160 -14.15 -8.13 5.01
C GLY A 160 -13.17 -7.37 4.12
N SER A 161 -11.96 -7.10 4.62
CA SER A 161 -10.88 -6.50 3.83
C SER A 161 -10.49 -7.37 2.62
N ARG A 162 -10.33 -8.70 2.82
CA ARG A 162 -10.04 -9.67 1.75
C ARG A 162 -11.16 -9.80 0.71
N LEU A 163 -12.41 -9.49 1.06
CA LEU A 163 -13.52 -9.48 0.12
C LEU A 163 -13.55 -8.18 -0.69
N LEU A 164 -13.20 -7.05 -0.05
CA LEU A 164 -13.20 -5.73 -0.68
C LEU A 164 -12.03 -5.55 -1.66
N ILE A 165 -10.83 -5.97 -1.26
CA ILE A 165 -9.62 -5.97 -2.09
C ILE A 165 -8.96 -7.35 -1.98
N PRO A 166 -9.15 -8.25 -2.95
CA PRO A 166 -8.76 -9.65 -2.82
C PRO A 166 -7.25 -9.92 -2.95
N THR A 167 -6.42 -8.89 -3.08
CA THR A 167 -4.98 -9.02 -3.32
C THR A 167 -4.26 -9.74 -2.18
N ASP A 168 -4.65 -9.48 -0.93
CA ASP A 168 -4.06 -10.17 0.23
C ASP A 168 -4.37 -11.68 0.24
N GLY A 169 -5.60 -12.06 -0.09
CA GLY A 169 -5.99 -13.46 -0.20
C GLY A 169 -5.20 -14.16 -1.30
N LEU A 170 -5.08 -13.53 -2.48
CA LEU A 170 -4.26 -14.05 -3.58
C LEU A 170 -2.78 -14.25 -3.20
N TRP A 171 -2.20 -13.30 -2.45
CA TRP A 171 -0.84 -13.42 -1.92
C TRP A 171 -0.67 -14.66 -1.02
N HIS A 172 -1.57 -14.85 -0.06
CA HIS A 172 -1.52 -16.03 0.82
C HIS A 172 -1.76 -17.34 0.06
N GLY A 173 -2.64 -17.33 -0.94
CA GLY A 173 -2.81 -18.48 -1.83
C GLY A 173 -1.54 -18.83 -2.59
N ALA A 174 -0.84 -17.83 -3.12
CA ALA A 174 0.43 -18.03 -3.79
C ALA A 174 1.49 -18.60 -2.84
N ILE A 175 1.60 -18.07 -1.61
CA ILE A 175 2.50 -18.63 -0.59
C ILE A 175 2.20 -20.11 -0.36
N PHE A 176 0.94 -20.46 -0.12
CA PHE A 176 0.55 -21.85 0.15
C PHE A 176 1.03 -22.82 -0.95
N TYR A 177 0.92 -22.43 -2.23
CA TYR A 177 1.36 -23.28 -3.35
C TYR A 177 2.88 -23.29 -3.57
N LEU A 178 3.60 -22.32 -3.01
CA LEU A 178 5.06 -22.27 -3.04
C LEU A 178 5.71 -22.98 -1.84
N GLU A 179 4.94 -23.32 -0.80
CA GLU A 179 5.43 -23.97 0.41
C GLU A 179 5.68 -25.48 0.21
N PRO A 180 6.85 -26.00 0.61
CA PRO A 180 7.11 -27.44 0.68
C PRO A 180 6.11 -28.18 1.58
N SER A 181 5.71 -29.39 1.17
CA SER A 181 4.75 -30.23 1.90
C SER A 181 5.17 -30.51 3.35
N ASP A 182 6.47 -30.64 3.60
CA ASP A 182 7.02 -30.91 4.93
C ASP A 182 6.84 -29.71 5.88
N ILE A 183 6.96 -28.49 5.35
CA ILE A 183 6.75 -27.25 6.13
C ILE A 183 5.28 -27.10 6.49
N LEU A 184 4.38 -27.40 5.55
CA LEU A 184 2.93 -27.39 5.77
C LEU A 184 2.51 -28.46 6.81
N ALA A 185 3.08 -29.66 6.74
CA ALA A 185 2.83 -30.72 7.72
C ALA A 185 3.27 -30.29 9.13
N ALA A 186 4.48 -29.74 9.26
CA ALA A 186 4.98 -29.20 10.52
C ALA A 186 4.13 -28.03 11.04
N ALA A 187 3.57 -27.20 10.14
CA ALA A 187 2.75 -26.05 10.51
C ALA A 187 1.43 -26.45 11.15
N ARG A 188 0.78 -27.49 10.60
CA ARG A 188 -0.48 -28.01 11.14
C ARG A 188 -0.31 -28.54 12.56
N VAL A 189 0.87 -29.09 12.88
CA VAL A 189 1.22 -29.55 14.23
C VAL A 189 1.45 -28.37 15.18
N ALA A 190 2.11 -27.29 14.71
CA ALA A 190 2.37 -26.08 15.51
C ALA A 190 1.11 -25.28 15.87
N GLY A 191 0.00 -25.48 15.15
CA GLY A 191 -1.31 -24.91 15.47
C GLY A 191 -1.36 -23.38 15.41
N ARG A 192 -2.21 -22.77 16.25
CA ARG A 192 -2.54 -21.32 16.20
C ARG A 192 -1.34 -20.38 16.33
N ALA A 193 -0.22 -20.83 16.91
CA ALA A 193 0.99 -20.02 17.03
C ALA A 193 1.61 -19.66 15.67
N ARG A 194 1.43 -20.49 14.64
CA ARG A 194 1.93 -20.24 13.28
C ARG A 194 0.98 -19.42 12.42
N ALA A 195 -0.31 -19.34 12.78
CA ALA A 195 -1.33 -18.57 12.08
C ALA A 195 -1.07 -17.05 12.08
N GLY A 196 -0.22 -16.57 13.00
CA GLY A 196 0.13 -15.15 13.11
C GLY A 196 1.20 -14.65 12.15
N ASN A 197 1.81 -15.54 11.36
CA ASN A 197 2.87 -15.16 10.44
C ASN A 197 2.28 -14.63 9.11
N PRO A 198 2.45 -13.34 8.77
CA PRO A 198 1.89 -12.75 7.55
C PRO A 198 2.62 -13.19 6.25
N PHE A 199 3.73 -13.92 6.38
CA PHE A 199 4.51 -14.46 5.27
C PHE A 199 4.31 -15.98 5.11
N PHE A 200 3.26 -16.53 5.71
CA PHE A 200 3.00 -17.96 5.70
C PHE A 200 1.50 -18.24 5.53
N ALA A 201 1.16 -19.32 4.83
CA ALA A 201 -0.22 -19.76 4.64
C ALA A 201 -0.27 -21.30 4.67
N ASP A 202 -1.07 -21.87 5.56
CA ASP A 202 -1.21 -23.32 5.75
C ASP A 202 -2.44 -23.93 5.05
N GLN A 203 -3.31 -23.08 4.50
CA GLN A 203 -4.54 -23.48 3.84
C GLN A 203 -4.61 -22.98 2.39
N PRO A 204 -5.14 -23.79 1.47
CA PRO A 204 -5.41 -23.35 0.11
C PRO A 204 -6.56 -22.34 0.09
N LEU A 205 -6.61 -21.53 -0.97
CA LEU A 205 -7.76 -20.67 -1.23
C LEU A 205 -9.01 -21.49 -1.53
N ALA A 206 -10.10 -21.16 -0.85
CA ALA A 206 -11.39 -21.79 -1.11
C ALA A 206 -11.83 -21.54 -2.56
N PHE A 207 -12.37 -22.56 -3.24
CA PHE A 207 -12.85 -22.43 -4.62
C PHE A 207 -13.88 -21.30 -4.79
N LYS A 208 -14.79 -21.14 -3.81
CA LYS A 208 -15.76 -20.03 -3.77
C LYS A 208 -15.09 -18.65 -3.75
N TYR A 209 -13.96 -18.52 -3.05
CA TYR A 209 -13.20 -17.28 -3.01
C TYR A 209 -12.55 -16.99 -4.36
N ILE A 210 -12.01 -18.00 -5.05
CA ILE A 210 -11.45 -17.84 -6.39
C ILE A 210 -12.52 -17.35 -7.38
N LEU A 211 -13.73 -17.92 -7.33
CA LEU A 211 -14.86 -17.44 -8.15
C LEU A 211 -15.21 -15.98 -7.84
N TRP A 212 -15.21 -15.60 -6.56
CA TRP A 212 -15.39 -14.21 -6.15
C TRP A 212 -14.30 -13.30 -6.73
N VAL A 213 -13.02 -13.70 -6.68
CA VAL A 213 -11.93 -12.91 -7.26
C VAL A 213 -12.11 -12.72 -8.76
N ILE A 214 -12.50 -13.77 -9.49
CA ILE A 214 -12.77 -13.67 -10.93
C ILE A 214 -13.90 -12.66 -11.18
N ALA A 215 -15.01 -12.76 -10.44
CA ALA A 215 -16.12 -11.82 -10.55
C ALA A 215 -15.70 -10.38 -10.20
N TRP A 216 -14.89 -10.20 -9.16
CA TRP A 216 -14.34 -8.92 -8.75
C TRP A 216 -13.46 -8.30 -9.85
N LEU A 217 -12.59 -9.10 -10.49
CA LEU A 217 -11.75 -8.64 -11.60
C LEU A 217 -12.59 -8.19 -12.80
N VAL A 218 -13.59 -8.98 -13.18
CA VAL A 218 -14.53 -8.62 -14.26
C VAL A 218 -15.28 -7.34 -13.92
N ALA A 219 -15.74 -7.18 -12.67
CA ALA A 219 -16.43 -5.99 -12.22
C ALA A 219 -15.53 -4.73 -12.28
N VAL A 220 -14.29 -4.81 -11.78
CA VAL A 220 -13.34 -3.68 -11.79
C VAL A 220 -12.95 -3.30 -13.22
N LEU A 221 -12.71 -4.28 -14.10
CA LEU A 221 -12.43 -4.01 -15.51
C LEU A 221 -13.64 -3.39 -16.21
N GLY A 222 -14.85 -3.88 -15.93
CA GLY A 222 -16.10 -3.31 -16.44
C GLY A 222 -16.31 -1.86 -15.97
N LEU A 223 -16.09 -1.57 -14.69
CA LEU A 223 -16.15 -0.23 -14.13
C LEU A 223 -15.10 0.70 -14.74
N ALA A 224 -13.87 0.21 -14.93
CA ALA A 224 -12.82 0.97 -15.59
C ALA A 224 -13.22 1.33 -17.02
N ASN A 225 -13.63 0.34 -17.83
CA ASN A 225 -14.08 0.55 -19.21
C ASN A 225 -15.26 1.53 -19.29
N TRP A 226 -16.26 1.36 -18.43
CA TRP A 226 -17.40 2.27 -18.33
C TRP A 226 -16.98 3.70 -17.95
N SER A 227 -16.03 3.85 -17.01
CA SER A 227 -15.53 5.16 -16.60
C SER A 227 -14.74 5.84 -17.71
N PHE A 228 -13.99 5.10 -18.53
CA PHE A 228 -13.24 5.67 -19.65
C PHE A 228 -14.17 6.04 -20.81
N ALA A 229 -15.18 5.22 -21.11
CA ALA A 229 -16.14 5.46 -22.17
C ALA A 229 -17.00 6.73 -21.98
N ARG A 230 -17.09 7.26 -20.75
CA ARG A 230 -17.85 8.48 -20.41
C ARG A 230 -16.98 9.74 -20.28
N ARG A 231 -15.68 9.63 -20.46
CA ARG A 231 -14.78 10.79 -20.43
C ARG A 231 -14.54 11.22 -21.86
N ASP A 232 -15.11 12.36 -22.23
CA ASP A 232 -14.73 13.05 -23.47
C ASP A 232 -13.25 13.43 -23.34
N LEU A 233 -12.43 12.96 -24.29
CA LEU A 233 -11.00 13.26 -24.36
C LEU A 233 -10.77 14.73 -24.71
#